data_AF-A0A966KSD7-F1
#
_entry.id   AF-A0A966KSD7-F1
#
_cell.length_a   1.000
_cell.length_b   1.000
_cell.length_c   1.000
_cell.angle_alpha   90.00
_cell.angle_beta   90.00
_cell.angle_gamma   90.00
#
_symmetry.space_group_name_H-M   'P 1'
#
loop_
_entity.id
_entity.type
_entity.pdbx_description
1 polymer ?
#
loop_
_entity_poly.entity_id
_entity_poly.type
_entity_poly.pdbx_seq_one_letter_code
_entity_poly.pdbx_strand_id
1 'polypeptide(L)' 'HFKGLGAFSLDFETVYYVRLPDYGVYMDVQQAINLQLVRSFAEQGIEFAFPTQTLHLNHSAIPGMPDAAAPAGVAHPS' A
#
# COMPACT_ATOMS: atom_id res chain seq x y z
N HIS A 1 7.06 -10.08 13.54
CA HIS A 1 5.92 -11.02 13.59
C HIS A 1 4.88 -10.59 12.57
N PHE A 2 4.32 -11.52 11.80
CA PHE A 2 3.11 -11.25 11.01
C PHE A 2 1.94 -11.14 11.98
N LYS A 3 1.32 -9.95 12.02
CA LYS A 3 0.25 -9.62 12.96
C LYS A 3 -1.11 -9.99 12.39
N GLY A 4 -1.30 -9.86 11.08
CA GLY A 4 -2.53 -10.23 10.41
C GLY A 4 -2.77 -9.48 9.10
N LEU A 5 -4.00 -9.56 8.62
CA LEU A 5 -4.48 -8.85 7.43
C LEU A 5 -5.25 -7.61 7.88
N GLY A 6 -4.79 -6.42 7.49
CA GLY A 6 -5.53 -5.17 7.64
C GLY A 6 -6.58 -5.00 6.53
N ALA A 7 -7.32 -3.88 6.55
CA ALA A 7 -8.37 -3.63 5.55
C ALA A 7 -7.83 -3.61 4.11
N PHE A 8 -6.58 -3.16 3.93
CA PHE A 8 -5.90 -3.07 2.64
C PHE A 8 -4.40 -3.44 2.72
N SER A 9 -3.96 -4.09 3.80
CA SER A 9 -2.53 -4.28 4.13
C SER A 9 -2.20 -5.66 4.71
N LEU A 10 -0.93 -6.05 4.58
CA LEU A 10 -0.32 -7.10 5.40
C LEU A 10 0.39 -6.44 6.58
N ASP A 11 -0.07 -6.72 7.80
CA ASP A 11 0.43 -6.03 8.99
C ASP A 11 1.55 -6.84 9.64
N PHE A 12 2.70 -6.21 9.84
CA PHE A 12 3.85 -6.78 10.54
C PHE A 12 4.22 -5.91 11.76
N GLU A 13 4.58 -6.55 12.86
CA GLU A 13 5.02 -5.89 14.09
C GLU A 13 6.42 -6.35 14.48
N THR A 14 7.26 -5.42 14.92
CA THR A 14 8.62 -5.69 15.40
C THR A 14 8.83 -5.02 16.75
N VAL A 15 9.53 -5.72 17.65
CA VAL A 15 9.85 -5.24 19.00
C VAL A 15 11.34 -5.41 19.20
N TYR A 16 12.00 -4.36 19.65
CA TYR A 16 13.42 -4.37 20.00
C TYR A 16 13.66 -3.42 21.19
N TYR A 17 14.75 -3.68 21.91
CA TYR A 17 15.13 -2.89 23.08
C TYR A 17 16.36 -2.04 22.78
N VAL A 18 16.24 -0.73 22.97
CA VAL A 18 17.39 0.18 23.00
C VAL A 18 17.99 0.12 24.41
N ARG A 19 19.25 -0.30 24.50
CA ARG A 19 19.92 -0.56 25.79
C ARG A 19 20.35 0.71 26.55
N LEU A 20 20.22 1.87 25.92
CA LEU A 20 20.61 3.16 26.50
C LEU A 20 19.35 3.86 27.01
N PRO A 21 19.37 4.42 28.24
CA PRO A 21 18.24 5.16 28.81
C PRO A 21 18.19 6.60 28.26
N ASP A 22 18.56 6.80 27.00
CA ASP A 22 18.61 8.10 26.34
C ASP A 22 17.52 8.16 25.27
N TYR A 23 16.60 9.10 25.43
CA TYR A 23 15.46 9.26 24.52
C TYR A 23 15.88 9.73 23.13
N GLY A 24 16.92 10.57 23.02
CA GLY A 24 17.46 11.01 21.73
C GLY A 24 18.02 9.82 20.95
N VAL A 25 18.80 8.97 21.61
CA VAL A 25 19.33 7.74 21.01
C VAL A 25 18.21 6.81 20.58
N TYR A 26 17.15 6.66 21.39
CA TYR A 26 15.98 5.87 21.00
C TYR A 26 15.34 6.39 19.70
N MET A 27 15.13 7.71 19.61
CA MET A 27 14.50 8.33 18.43
C MET A 27 15.40 8.21 17.18
N ASP A 28 16.71 8.39 17.33
CA ASP A 28 17.67 8.24 16.23
C ASP A 28 17.69 6.79 15.71
N VAL A 29 17.68 5.80 16.61
CA VAL A 29 17.61 4.38 16.23
C VAL A 29 16.29 4.06 15.52
N GLN A 30 15.16 4.56 16.03
CA GLN A 30 13.86 4.36 15.41
C GLN A 30 13.80 4.96 14.00
N GLN A 31 14.32 6.19 13.83
CA GLN A 31 14.39 6.85 12.53
C GLN A 31 15.28 6.09 11.56
N ALA A 32 16.46 5.64 12.01
CA ALA A 32 17.39 4.88 11.19
C ALA A 32 16.75 3.58 10.67
N ILE A 33 16.08 2.83 11.55
CA ILE A 33 15.38 1.59 11.20
C ILE A 33 14.27 1.86 10.18
N ASN A 34 13.42 2.87 10.42
CA ASN A 34 12.31 3.20 9.53
C ASN A 34 12.81 3.62 8.14
N LEU A 35 13.83 4.49 8.07
CA LEU A 35 14.39 4.93 6.79
C LEU A 35 15.08 3.78 6.04
N GLN A 36 15.76 2.87 6.75
CA GLN A 36 16.36 1.70 6.13
C GLN A 36 15.30 0.76 5.57
N LEU A 37 14.21 0.53 6.30
CA LEU A 37 13.09 -0.29 5.84
C LEU A 37 12.49 0.26 4.54
N VAL A 38 12.22 1.57 4.50
CA VAL A 38 11.68 2.24 3.30
C VAL A 38 12.59 2.07 2.09
N ARG A 39 13.91 2.30 2.27
CA ARG A 39 14.88 2.15 1.17
C ARG A 39 15.00 0.71 0.70
N SER A 40 15.16 -0.24 1.61
CA SER A 40 15.32 -1.65 1.27
C SER A 40 14.09 -2.23 0.57
N PHE A 41 12.88 -1.78 0.94
CA PHE A 41 11.66 -2.20 0.27
C PHE A 41 11.55 -1.58 -1.12
N ALA A 42 11.87 -0.29 -1.27
CA ALA A 42 11.90 0.37 -2.57
C ALA A 42 12.89 -0.30 -3.53
N GLU A 43 14.09 -0.65 -3.07
CA GLU A 43 15.11 -1.39 -3.84
C GLU A 43 14.63 -2.77 -4.31
N GLN A 44 13.72 -3.40 -3.57
CA GLN A 44 13.14 -4.69 -3.90
C GLN A 44 11.82 -4.60 -4.69
N GLY A 45 11.35 -3.39 -5.01
CA GLY A 45 10.05 -3.18 -5.66
C GLY A 45 8.86 -3.50 -4.76
N ILE A 46 9.04 -3.48 -3.44
CA ILE A 46 7.99 -3.73 -2.46
C ILE A 46 7.37 -2.38 -2.10
N GLU A 47 6.10 -2.19 -2.48
CA GLU A 47 5.35 -0.98 -2.15
C GLU A 47 4.64 -1.10 -0.81
N PHE A 48 4.54 0.03 -0.09
CA PHE A 48 3.72 0.09 1.11
C PHE A 48 2.24 0.17 0.72
N ALA A 49 1.40 -0.51 1.50
CA ALA A 49 -0.05 -0.48 1.31
C ALA A 49 -0.61 0.92 1.58
N PHE A 50 -1.35 1.45 0.61
CA PHE A 50 -2.21 2.62 0.78
C PHE A 50 -3.67 2.16 0.91
N PRO A 51 -4.54 2.91 1.61
CA PRO A 51 -5.97 2.64 1.55
C PRO A 51 -6.46 2.73 0.11
N THR A 52 -7.01 1.64 -0.44
CA THR A 52 -7.52 1.60 -1.81
C THR A 52 -9.03 1.39 -1.82
N GLN A 53 -9.70 1.96 -2.82
CA GLN A 53 -11.12 1.71 -3.05
C GLN A 53 -11.35 1.38 -4.52
N THR A 54 -11.93 0.22 -4.80
CA THR A 54 -12.39 -0.12 -6.14
C THR A 54 -13.78 0.46 -6.37
N LEU A 55 -13.89 1.44 -7.27
CA LEU A 55 -15.17 2.03 -7.66
C LEU A 55 -15.78 1.25 -8.83
N HIS A 56 -16.90 0.59 -8.59
CA HIS A 56 -17.70 -0.05 -9.64
C HIS A 56 -18.68 0.97 -10.23
N LEU A 57 -18.38 1.46 -11.43
CA LEU A 57 -19.25 2.37 -12.17
C LEU A 57 -20.31 1.57 -12.92
N ASN A 58 -21.53 1.54 -12.40
CA ASN A 58 -22.67 0.98 -13.11
C ASN A 58 -23.16 2.04 -14.10
N HIS A 59 -22.92 1.84 -15.40
CA HIS A 59 -23.60 2.60 -16.43
C HIS A 59 -25.05 2.12 -16.50
N SER A 60 -25.91 2.65 -15.64
CA SER A 60 -27.34 2.61 -15.93
C SER A 60 -27.54 3.42 -17.20
N ALA A 61 -27.85 2.73 -18.29
CA ALA A 61 -28.21 3.37 -19.55
C ALA A 61 -29.26 4.44 -19.25
N ILE A 62 -28.96 5.68 -19.62
CA ILE A 62 -29.96 6.74 -19.60
C ILE A 62 -31.07 6.30 -20.57
N PRO A 63 -32.31 6.08 -20.12
CA PRO A 63 -33.37 5.62 -21.01
C PRO A 63 -33.55 6.61 -22.16
N GLY A 64 -33.28 6.15 -23.39
CA GLY A 64 -33.47 6.95 -24.62
C GLY A 64 -32.20 7.41 -25.35
N MET A 65 -30.99 7.08 -24.88
CA MET A 65 -29.77 7.35 -25.65
C MET A 65 -29.40 6.13 -26.53
N PRO A 66 -29.27 6.26 -27.87
CA PRO A 66 -28.79 5.16 -28.71
C PRO A 66 -27.35 4.80 -28.36
N ASP A 67 -27.08 3.50 -28.30
CA ASP A 67 -25.84 2.89 -27.85
C ASP A 67 -24.64 3.40 -28.67
N ALA A 68 -23.84 4.29 -28.08
CA ALA A 68 -22.58 4.72 -28.68
C ALA A 68 -21.56 3.61 -28.43
N ALA A 69 -21.31 2.81 -29.47
CA ALA A 69 -20.38 1.69 -29.49
C ALA A 69 -19.14 1.93 -28.61
N ALA A 70 -18.99 1.11 -27.57
CA ALA A 70 -17.87 1.16 -26.64
C ALA A 70 -16.51 1.01 -27.37
N PRO A 71 -15.47 1.75 -26.96
CA PRO A 71 -14.14 1.59 -27.55
C PRO A 71 -13.57 0.22 -27.14
N ALA A 72 -13.10 -0.53 -28.14
CA ALA A 72 -12.47 -1.83 -27.95
C ALA A 72 -11.27 -1.73 -26.99
N GLY A 73 -11.38 -2.40 -25.84
CA GLY A 73 -10.30 -2.50 -24.86
C GLY A 73 -9.08 -3.19 -25.46
N VAL A 74 -7.94 -2.50 -25.46
CA VAL A 74 -6.65 -3.09 -25.77
C VAL A 74 -6.23 -3.96 -24.59
N ALA A 75 -6.21 -5.28 -24.78
CA ALA A 75 -5.69 -6.23 -23.81
C ALA A 75 -4.18 -6.01 -23.62
N HIS A 76 -3.75 -5.80 -22.38
CA HIS A 76 -2.33 -5.83 -22.01
C HIS A 76 -1.99 -7.26 -21.54
N PRO A 77 -1.07 -7.99 -22.20
CA PRO A 77 -0.74 -9.36 -21.83
C PRO A 77 0.18 -9.40 -20.59
N SER A 78 0.08 -10.54 -19.91
CA SER A 78 0.84 -10.98 -18.73
C SER A 78 2.34 -11.17 -18.96
#